data_AF-A0AAD3VZ86-F1
#
_entry.id   AF-A0AAD3VZ86-F1
#
_cell.length_a   1.000
_cell.length_b   1.000
_cell.length_c   1.000
_cell.angle_alpha   90.00
_cell.angle_beta   90.00
_cell.angle_gamma   90.00
#
_symmetry.space_group_name_H-M   'P 1'
#
loop_
_entity.id
_entity.type
_entity.pdbx_description
1 polymer ?
#
loop_
_entity_poly.entity_id
_entity_poly.type
_entity_poly.pdbx_seq_one_letter_code
_entity_poly.pdbx_strand_id
1 'polypeptide(L)'
;KEQYKTVRESMPATGNRGVIMTVCPTGAGTATKIRDLILDKLSIARTMDVIPVSALEDIDEAVSSLGNRLCVVVGSIDPEIDDVPFVGVDEILSDEGLKRVERLLKGWDSSELTGPVREVESREDILSLIRSQMHRFVSSVTPEEAEIVCDTVLRSLENEFYARALPVDLMSRVYLHTACMVDRIASGNELELPAWGENERKRRKDEFAQLKQILDNAGARVDLKVPESEIDYFLAALPSN
;
A
#
# COMPACT_ATOMS: atom_id res chain seq x y z
N LYS A 1 -10.39 30.77 10.08
CA LYS A 1 -11.46 30.04 10.81
C LYS A 1 -12.15 29.13 9.80
N GLU A 2 -12.22 27.82 9.89
CA GLU A 2 -11.69 26.81 10.80
C GLU A 2 -12.23 25.51 10.21
N GLN A 3 -11.43 24.74 9.44
CA GLN A 3 -11.74 23.36 8.99
C GLN A 3 -10.67 22.83 8.00
N TYR A 4 -9.41 22.82 8.45
CA TYR A 4 -8.44 21.83 7.98
C TYR A 4 -8.05 21.02 9.22
N LYS A 5 -8.87 19.99 9.48
CA LYS A 5 -8.62 18.95 10.48
C LYS A 5 -8.90 17.60 9.81
N THR A 6 -8.31 17.39 8.64
CA THR A 6 -8.03 16.04 8.16
C THR A 6 -7.04 15.45 9.17
N VAL A 7 -7.31 14.23 9.59
CA VAL A 7 -6.77 13.58 10.79
C VAL A 7 -5.25 13.48 10.70
N ARG A 8 -4.54 14.53 11.14
CA ARG A 8 -3.28 14.37 11.85
C ARG A 8 -3.63 13.56 13.09
N GLU A 9 -3.59 12.23 13.00
CA GLU A 9 -3.21 11.44 14.17
C GLU A 9 -1.91 12.10 14.61
N SER A 10 -1.96 12.87 15.69
CA SER A 10 -0.78 13.54 16.21
C SER A 10 0.25 12.43 16.42
N MET A 11 1.35 12.45 15.66
CA MET A 11 2.47 11.57 15.91
C MET A 11 2.71 11.62 17.42
N PRO A 12 2.67 10.48 18.13
CA PRO A 12 2.68 10.48 19.58
C PRO A 12 3.97 11.16 20.07
N ALA A 13 3.83 12.42 20.47
CA ALA A 13 4.87 13.20 21.09
C ALA A 13 5.07 12.62 22.49
N THR A 14 6.26 12.09 22.73
CA THR A 14 6.72 11.48 23.99
C THR A 14 6.01 10.16 24.36
N GLY A 15 6.68 9.04 24.08
CA GLY A 15 6.29 7.71 24.53
C GLY A 15 7.47 6.74 24.42
N ASN A 16 7.59 5.79 25.35
CA ASN A 16 8.62 4.74 25.34
C ASN A 16 8.19 3.49 24.55
N ARG A 17 7.14 3.61 23.74
CA ARG A 17 6.59 2.52 22.92
C ARG A 17 7.29 2.50 21.57
N GLY A 18 7.70 1.30 21.15
CA GLY A 18 8.18 1.07 19.80
C GLY A 18 7.08 1.28 18.77
N VAL A 19 7.48 1.49 17.53
CA VAL A 19 6.63 1.94 16.43
C VAL A 19 6.74 0.96 15.26
N ILE A 20 5.60 0.55 14.73
CA ILE A 20 5.46 -0.14 13.45
C ILE A 20 4.95 0.90 12.46
N MET A 21 5.72 1.16 11.40
CA MET A 21 5.27 2.05 10.34
C MET A 21 4.65 1.24 9.21
N THR A 22 3.41 1.55 8.82
CA THR A 22 2.81 0.95 7.63
C THR A 22 2.83 1.92 6.46
N VAL A 23 3.29 1.50 5.29
CA VAL A 23 3.56 2.42 4.17
C VAL A 23 2.85 1.99 2.89
N CYS A 24 2.21 2.96 2.24
CA CYS A 24 1.75 2.84 0.86
C CYS A 24 1.85 4.21 0.17
N PRO A 25 1.69 4.29 -1.16
CA PRO A 25 1.85 5.55 -1.90
C PRO A 25 1.10 6.74 -1.28
N THR A 26 -0.15 6.54 -0.86
CA THR A 26 -1.01 7.62 -0.33
C THR A 26 -1.18 7.59 1.18
N GLY A 27 -0.68 6.56 1.87
CA GLY A 27 -0.91 6.33 3.31
C GLY A 27 -2.36 6.00 3.71
N ALA A 28 -3.36 6.21 2.84
CA ALA A 28 -4.77 6.15 3.22
C ALA A 28 -5.45 4.79 3.00
N GLY A 29 -4.98 4.00 2.03
CA GLY A 29 -5.59 2.71 1.65
C GLY A 29 -4.89 1.52 2.29
N THR A 30 -3.98 0.91 1.53
CA THR A 30 -3.27 -0.31 1.91
C THR A 30 -2.55 -0.19 3.26
N ALA A 31 -1.90 0.94 3.57
CA ALA A 31 -1.21 1.16 4.85
C ALA A 31 -2.15 1.04 6.04
N THR A 32 -3.33 1.65 5.98
CA THR A 32 -4.38 1.55 7.01
C THR A 32 -4.89 0.12 7.16
N LYS A 33 -5.14 -0.58 6.05
CA LYS A 33 -5.62 -1.98 6.10
C LYS A 33 -4.59 -2.94 6.68
N ILE A 34 -3.31 -2.73 6.37
CA ILE A 34 -2.20 -3.50 6.96
C ILE A 34 -2.09 -3.20 8.46
N ARG A 35 -2.23 -1.94 8.88
CA ARG A 35 -2.24 -1.57 10.32
C ARG A 35 -3.32 -2.37 11.05
N ASP A 36 -4.54 -2.36 10.51
CA ASP A 36 -5.67 -3.03 11.14
C ASP A 36 -5.46 -4.56 11.19
N LEU A 37 -4.89 -5.15 10.13
CA LEU A 37 -4.48 -6.57 10.10
C LEU A 37 -3.45 -6.90 11.18
N ILE A 38 -2.41 -6.07 11.32
CA ILE A 38 -1.35 -6.25 12.32
C ILE A 38 -1.93 -6.17 13.75
N LEU A 39 -2.79 -5.19 14.03
CA LEU A 39 -3.42 -5.02 15.34
C LEU A 39 -4.40 -6.16 15.69
N ASP A 40 -5.08 -6.71 14.69
CA ASP A 40 -5.96 -7.88 14.82
C ASP A 40 -5.15 -9.14 15.16
N LYS A 41 -4.10 -9.42 14.37
CA LYS A 41 -3.38 -10.70 14.39
C LYS A 41 -2.23 -10.77 15.38
N LEU A 42 -1.55 -9.66 15.67
CA LEU A 42 -0.36 -9.63 16.51
C LEU A 42 -0.66 -8.97 17.85
N SER A 43 -0.69 -9.78 18.91
CA SER A 43 -0.92 -9.28 20.28
C SER A 43 0.14 -8.28 20.73
N ILE A 44 1.41 -8.48 20.31
CA ILE A 44 2.52 -7.57 20.60
C ILE A 44 2.32 -6.19 19.98
N ALA A 45 1.68 -6.09 18.82
CA ALA A 45 1.45 -4.79 18.18
C ALA A 45 0.52 -3.88 19.00
N ARG A 46 -0.32 -4.45 19.88
CA ARG A 46 -1.22 -3.68 20.76
C ARG A 46 -0.48 -2.92 21.87
N THR A 47 0.79 -3.28 22.14
CA THR A 47 1.66 -2.55 23.08
C THR A 47 2.52 -1.50 22.38
N MET A 48 2.39 -1.36 21.06
CA MET A 48 3.17 -0.48 20.19
C MET A 48 2.28 0.58 19.55
N ASP A 49 2.91 1.56 18.92
CA ASP A 49 2.21 2.50 18.04
C ASP A 49 2.30 1.97 16.60
N VAL A 50 1.18 1.86 15.89
CA VAL A 50 1.15 1.39 14.50
C VAL A 50 0.64 2.52 13.62
N ILE A 51 1.54 3.13 12.84
CA ILE A 51 1.30 4.43 12.20
C ILE A 51 1.31 4.26 10.67
N PRO A 52 0.19 4.54 9.98
CA PRO A 52 0.15 4.56 8.53
C PRO A 52 0.79 5.85 7.99
N VAL A 53 1.64 5.71 6.97
CA VAL A 53 2.42 6.80 6.36
C VAL A 53 2.32 6.74 4.84
N SER A 54 2.25 7.93 4.24
CA SER A 54 2.27 8.13 2.79
C SER A 54 3.71 8.16 2.28
N ALA A 55 4.03 7.36 1.27
CA ALA A 55 5.35 7.40 0.63
C ALA A 55 5.55 8.62 -0.27
N LEU A 56 4.46 9.35 -0.58
CA LEU A 56 4.50 10.60 -1.34
C LEU A 56 4.65 11.83 -0.42
N GLU A 57 4.64 11.64 0.89
CA GLU A 57 4.95 12.67 1.89
C GLU A 57 6.40 12.52 2.37
N ASP A 58 6.83 13.44 3.26
CA ASP A 58 8.20 13.46 3.77
C ASP A 58 8.45 12.30 4.76
N ILE A 59 8.86 11.15 4.20
CA ILE A 59 9.23 9.97 4.97
C ILE A 59 10.44 10.27 5.87
N ASP A 60 11.40 11.09 5.43
CA ASP A 60 12.59 11.42 6.20
C ASP A 60 12.24 12.20 7.47
N GLU A 61 11.31 13.15 7.38
CA GLU A 61 10.76 13.85 8.53
C GLU A 61 10.04 12.87 9.46
N ALA A 62 9.22 11.98 8.91
CA ALA A 62 8.50 10.97 9.69
C ALA A 62 9.48 10.06 10.46
N VAL A 63 10.48 9.50 9.78
CA VAL A 63 11.50 8.64 10.36
C VAL A 63 12.33 9.38 11.41
N SER A 64 12.75 10.60 11.11
CA SER A 64 13.51 11.46 12.03
C SER A 64 12.75 11.75 13.32
N SER A 65 11.42 11.95 13.22
CA SER A 65 10.56 12.21 14.37
C SER A 65 10.40 10.98 15.28
N LEU A 66 10.45 9.77 14.71
CA LEU A 66 10.32 8.50 15.43
C LEU A 66 11.65 8.06 16.04
N GLY A 67 12.76 8.32 15.35
CA GLY A 67 14.11 7.95 15.78
C GLY A 67 14.21 6.45 16.09
N ASN A 68 14.86 6.11 17.21
CA ASN A 68 15.08 4.72 17.65
C ASN A 68 13.80 3.96 18.05
N ARG A 69 12.63 4.62 18.05
CA ARG A 69 11.35 3.94 18.30
C ARG A 69 10.88 3.18 17.08
N LEU A 70 11.31 3.53 15.86
CA LEU A 70 10.91 2.82 14.65
C LEU A 70 11.54 1.43 14.63
N CYS A 71 10.72 0.40 14.79
CA CYS A 71 11.18 -0.99 14.91
C CYS A 71 11.14 -1.77 13.59
N VAL A 72 10.14 -1.50 12.75
CA VAL A 72 9.91 -2.21 11.49
C VAL A 72 9.02 -1.38 10.58
N VAL A 73 9.26 -1.49 9.28
CA VAL A 73 8.38 -0.95 8.24
C VAL A 73 7.65 -2.10 7.55
N VAL A 74 6.34 -1.96 7.34
CA VAL A 74 5.53 -2.93 6.61
C VAL A 74 4.76 -2.21 5.51
N GLY A 75 4.89 -2.60 4.25
CA GLY A 75 4.27 -1.80 3.21
C GLY A 75 4.26 -2.37 1.81
N SER A 76 3.60 -1.65 0.91
CA SER A 76 3.63 -1.94 -0.52
C SER A 76 4.79 -1.29 -1.25
N ILE A 77 5.55 -0.42 -0.57
CA ILE A 77 6.75 0.25 -1.05
C ILE A 77 7.77 0.30 0.08
N ASP A 78 8.99 -0.10 -0.22
CA ASP A 78 10.12 0.00 0.70
C ASP A 78 10.68 1.42 0.63
N PRO A 79 10.66 2.19 1.73
CA PRO A 79 11.31 3.50 1.79
C PRO A 79 12.83 3.42 1.91
N GLU A 80 13.43 2.22 1.98
CA GLU A 80 14.88 2.00 2.05
C GLU A 80 15.54 2.70 3.25
N ILE A 81 14.90 2.61 4.43
CA ILE A 81 15.39 3.25 5.65
C ILE A 81 16.54 2.42 6.24
N ASP A 82 17.68 3.08 6.41
CA ASP A 82 18.86 2.49 7.03
C ASP A 82 18.57 1.90 8.41
N ASP A 83 19.10 0.71 8.66
CA ASP A 83 19.02 -0.02 9.94
C ASP A 83 17.59 -0.37 10.43
N VAL A 84 16.57 -0.22 9.59
CA VAL A 84 15.19 -0.62 9.91
C VAL A 84 14.72 -1.73 8.96
N PRO A 85 14.26 -2.88 9.47
CA PRO A 85 13.79 -3.97 8.62
C PRO A 85 12.50 -3.60 7.90
N PHE A 86 12.41 -4.02 6.63
CA PHE A 86 11.19 -3.92 5.81
C PHE A 86 10.53 -5.29 5.62
N VAL A 87 9.20 -5.33 5.66
CA VAL A 87 8.39 -6.50 5.32
C VAL A 87 7.37 -6.11 4.25
N GLY A 88 7.39 -6.81 3.12
CA GLY A 88 6.52 -6.53 1.99
C GLY A 88 5.06 -6.88 2.28
N VAL A 89 4.13 -6.19 1.61
CA VAL A 89 2.70 -6.50 1.68
C VAL A 89 2.39 -7.89 1.12
N ASP A 90 3.17 -8.39 0.17
CA ASP A 90 3.06 -9.76 -0.34
C ASP A 90 3.43 -10.81 0.73
N GLU A 91 4.25 -10.44 1.71
CA GLU A 91 4.61 -11.30 2.85
C GLU A 91 3.57 -11.21 3.96
N ILE A 92 3.14 -10.00 4.35
CA ILE A 92 2.30 -9.80 5.55
C ILE A 92 0.91 -10.47 5.47
N LEU A 93 0.48 -10.81 4.26
CA LEU A 93 -0.79 -11.51 4.04
C LEU A 93 -0.74 -12.98 4.45
N SER A 94 0.45 -13.56 4.61
CA SER A 94 0.64 -14.94 5.06
C SER A 94 0.89 -15.02 6.57
N ASP A 95 0.54 -16.16 7.16
CA ASP A 95 0.83 -16.41 8.58
C ASP A 95 2.34 -16.36 8.87
N GLU A 96 3.18 -16.70 7.89
CA GLU A 96 4.63 -16.66 8.06
C GLU A 96 5.19 -15.25 8.01
N GLY A 97 4.66 -14.37 7.15
CA GLY A 97 5.00 -12.94 7.18
C GLY A 97 4.58 -12.27 8.49
N LEU A 98 3.40 -12.62 9.02
CA LEU A 98 2.97 -12.15 10.34
C LEU A 98 3.90 -12.63 11.46
N LYS A 99 4.32 -13.90 11.45
CA LYS A 99 5.33 -14.41 12.40
C LYS A 99 6.68 -13.73 12.22
N ARG A 100 7.09 -13.41 10.99
CA ARG A 100 8.32 -12.65 10.73
C ARG A 100 8.27 -11.29 11.42
N VAL A 101 7.19 -10.54 11.25
CA VAL A 101 6.99 -9.27 11.98
C VAL A 101 7.04 -9.51 13.49
N GLU A 102 6.33 -10.51 14.00
CA GLU A 102 6.35 -10.81 15.44
C GLU A 102 7.77 -11.10 15.98
N ARG A 103 8.60 -11.82 15.22
CA ARG A 103 10.00 -12.12 15.57
C ARG A 103 10.86 -10.86 15.59
N LEU A 104 10.73 -10.00 14.58
CA LEU A 104 11.44 -8.71 14.52
C LEU A 104 11.08 -7.84 15.74
N LEU A 105 9.80 -7.77 16.12
CA LEU A 105 9.33 -6.99 17.25
C LEU A 105 9.79 -7.53 18.62
N LYS A 106 10.06 -8.83 18.72
CA LYS A 106 10.59 -9.47 19.94
C LYS A 106 12.10 -9.33 20.11
N GLY A 107 12.80 -8.68 19.17
CA GLY A 107 14.25 -8.52 19.21
C GLY A 107 15.02 -9.83 19.04
N TRP A 108 14.42 -10.82 18.37
CA TRP A 108 15.19 -11.98 17.91
C TRP A 108 16.18 -11.51 16.83
N ASP A 109 17.42 -11.98 16.94
CA ASP A 109 18.58 -11.41 16.26
C ASP A 109 18.32 -11.21 14.77
N SER A 110 18.31 -9.93 14.35
CA SER A 110 17.99 -9.53 12.98
C SER A 110 18.93 -10.20 11.97
N SER A 111 20.17 -10.52 12.37
CA SER A 111 21.17 -11.16 11.51
C SER A 111 20.80 -12.58 11.06
N GLU A 112 19.96 -13.31 11.80
CA GLU A 112 19.44 -14.62 11.41
C GLU A 112 18.04 -14.55 10.74
N LEU A 113 17.41 -13.36 10.73
CA LEU A 113 16.07 -13.11 10.18
C LEU A 113 16.09 -12.28 8.87
N THR A 114 17.28 -11.99 8.35
CA THR A 114 17.52 -11.20 7.13
C THR A 114 17.17 -11.93 5.84
N GLY A 115 16.87 -13.24 5.90
CA GLY A 115 16.39 -13.99 4.75
C GLY A 115 14.88 -13.79 4.52
N PRO A 116 14.39 -13.74 3.27
CA PRO A 116 12.97 -13.96 3.01
C PRO A 116 12.56 -15.29 3.64
N VAL A 117 11.51 -15.28 4.45
CA VAL A 117 10.99 -16.51 5.05
C VAL A 117 10.14 -17.22 4.01
N ARG A 118 10.77 -17.82 3.00
CA ARG A 118 10.04 -18.47 1.91
C ARG A 118 10.57 -19.86 1.62
N GLU A 119 9.72 -20.86 1.87
CA GLU A 119 9.39 -21.79 0.78
C GLU A 119 8.87 -20.93 -0.38
N VAL A 120 9.42 -21.09 -1.57
CA VAL A 120 9.15 -20.19 -2.72
C VAL A 120 7.67 -20.22 -3.08
N GLU A 121 6.90 -19.25 -2.59
CA GLU A 121 5.54 -18.99 -3.04
C GLU A 121 5.60 -18.46 -4.48
N SER A 122 4.85 -19.07 -5.38
CA SER A 122 4.78 -18.61 -6.76
C SER A 122 3.97 -17.31 -6.87
N ARG A 123 4.15 -16.57 -7.97
CA ARG A 123 3.32 -15.40 -8.31
C ARG A 123 1.83 -15.68 -8.15
N GLU A 124 1.38 -16.85 -8.61
CA GLU A 124 -0.02 -17.24 -8.57
C GLU A 124 -0.49 -17.53 -7.14
N ASP A 125 0.38 -18.07 -6.29
CA ASP A 125 0.08 -18.28 -4.87
C ASP A 125 -0.15 -16.95 -4.16
N ILE A 126 0.69 -15.94 -4.43
CA ILE A 126 0.52 -14.58 -3.88
C ILE A 126 -0.75 -13.91 -4.39
N LEU A 127 -1.05 -14.01 -5.68
CA LEU A 127 -2.32 -13.49 -6.22
C LEU A 127 -3.53 -14.18 -5.59
N SER A 128 -3.47 -15.51 -5.45
CA SER A 128 -4.52 -16.30 -4.81
C SER A 128 -4.71 -15.90 -3.34
N LEU A 129 -3.61 -15.64 -2.64
CA LEU A 129 -3.63 -15.15 -1.27
C LEU A 129 -4.28 -13.76 -1.21
N ILE A 130 -3.86 -12.81 -2.03
CA ILE A 130 -4.46 -11.46 -2.10
C ILE A 130 -5.96 -11.54 -2.37
N ARG A 131 -6.39 -12.33 -3.36
CA ARG A 131 -7.81 -12.55 -3.68
C ARG A 131 -8.58 -13.13 -2.49
N SER A 132 -8.05 -14.15 -1.83
CA SER A 132 -8.69 -14.75 -0.63
C SER A 132 -8.90 -13.74 0.51
N GLN A 133 -8.06 -12.70 0.57
CA GLN A 133 -8.08 -11.65 1.58
C GLN A 133 -8.77 -10.37 1.12
N MET A 134 -9.36 -10.33 -0.09
CA MET A 134 -9.93 -9.13 -0.69
C MET A 134 -10.96 -8.42 0.20
N HIS A 135 -11.77 -9.19 0.93
CA HIS A 135 -12.76 -8.70 1.90
C HIS A 135 -12.17 -7.80 3.03
N ARG A 136 -10.84 -7.83 3.25
CA ARG A 136 -10.17 -6.94 4.22
C ARG A 136 -9.92 -5.55 3.62
N PHE A 137 -9.79 -5.47 2.30
CA PHE A 137 -9.41 -4.26 1.58
C PHE A 137 -10.62 -3.49 1.06
N VAL A 138 -11.71 -4.19 0.76
CA VAL A 138 -12.94 -3.61 0.24
C VAL A 138 -14.11 -3.81 1.20
N SER A 139 -14.95 -2.79 1.31
CA SER A 139 -16.12 -2.72 2.21
C SER A 139 -17.37 -2.13 1.55
N SER A 140 -17.18 -1.38 0.47
CA SER A 140 -18.19 -0.64 -0.28
C SER A 140 -18.45 -1.23 -1.68
N VAL A 141 -17.59 -2.14 -2.13
CA VAL A 141 -17.83 -3.02 -3.30
C VAL A 141 -17.71 -4.48 -2.88
N THR A 142 -18.26 -5.38 -3.69
CA THR A 142 -18.03 -6.82 -3.50
C THR A 142 -16.58 -7.19 -3.85
N PRO A 143 -16.01 -8.23 -3.22
CA PRO A 143 -14.72 -8.79 -3.63
C PRO A 143 -14.65 -9.10 -5.12
N GLU A 144 -15.72 -9.66 -5.68
CA GLU A 144 -15.80 -10.04 -7.09
C GLU A 144 -15.72 -8.82 -8.03
N GLU A 145 -16.42 -7.73 -7.71
CA GLU A 145 -16.33 -6.47 -8.47
C GLU A 145 -14.91 -5.89 -8.40
N ALA A 146 -14.31 -5.87 -7.21
CA ALA A 146 -12.94 -5.38 -7.04
C ALA A 146 -11.94 -6.22 -7.84
N GLU A 147 -12.09 -7.56 -7.83
CA GLU A 147 -11.23 -8.47 -8.59
C GLU A 147 -11.34 -8.26 -10.10
N ILE A 148 -12.54 -8.00 -10.64
CA ILE A 148 -12.73 -7.68 -12.06
C ILE A 148 -11.87 -6.47 -12.45
N VAL A 149 -11.89 -5.41 -11.65
CA VAL A 149 -11.10 -4.21 -11.92
C VAL A 149 -9.61 -4.51 -11.75
N CYS A 150 -9.21 -5.15 -10.66
CA CYS A 150 -7.81 -5.48 -10.36
C CYS A 150 -7.17 -6.34 -11.47
N ASP A 151 -7.86 -7.40 -11.90
CA ASP A 151 -7.38 -8.27 -12.98
C ASP A 151 -7.28 -7.53 -14.31
N THR A 152 -8.24 -6.64 -14.59
CA THR A 152 -8.22 -5.84 -15.83
C THR A 152 -7.03 -4.88 -15.82
N VAL A 153 -6.82 -4.15 -14.72
CA VAL A 153 -5.70 -3.21 -14.56
C VAL A 153 -4.36 -3.94 -14.62
N LEU A 154 -4.19 -5.02 -13.87
CA LEU A 154 -2.95 -5.79 -13.86
C LEU A 154 -2.59 -6.30 -15.26
N ARG A 155 -3.54 -6.90 -15.97
CA ARG A 155 -3.31 -7.41 -17.33
C ARG A 155 -2.97 -6.30 -18.32
N SER A 156 -3.64 -5.16 -18.27
CA SER A 156 -3.33 -4.04 -19.16
C SER A 156 -1.99 -3.38 -18.81
N LEU A 157 -1.62 -3.30 -17.53
CA LEU A 157 -0.30 -2.83 -17.14
C LEU A 157 0.79 -3.77 -17.66
N GLU A 158 0.62 -5.09 -17.57
CA GLU A 158 1.61 -6.05 -18.06
C GLU A 158 1.72 -6.09 -19.59
N ASN A 159 0.60 -6.07 -20.29
CA ASN A 159 0.58 -6.27 -21.75
C ASN A 159 0.77 -4.97 -22.54
N GLU A 160 0.25 -3.85 -22.03
CA GLU A 160 0.17 -2.59 -22.78
C GLU A 160 1.09 -1.52 -22.22
N PHE A 161 1.12 -1.36 -20.89
CA PHE A 161 1.92 -0.31 -20.25
C PHE A 161 3.40 -0.71 -20.22
N TYR A 162 3.75 -1.80 -19.54
CA TYR A 162 5.15 -2.22 -19.37
C TYR A 162 5.64 -3.27 -20.38
N ALA A 163 4.72 -3.91 -21.10
CA ALA A 163 5.02 -5.02 -22.02
C ALA A 163 5.86 -6.16 -21.39
N ARG A 164 5.67 -6.42 -20.10
CA ARG A 164 6.31 -7.49 -19.33
C ARG A 164 5.50 -7.83 -18.09
N ALA A 165 5.72 -9.03 -17.55
CA ALA A 165 5.19 -9.40 -16.24
C ALA A 165 5.77 -8.47 -15.15
N LEU A 166 4.90 -8.00 -14.25
CA LEU A 166 5.34 -7.17 -13.13
C LEU A 166 6.10 -8.03 -12.10
N PRO A 167 7.15 -7.51 -11.45
CA PRO A 167 7.69 -8.10 -10.21
C PRO A 167 6.59 -8.34 -9.16
N VAL A 168 6.77 -9.32 -8.27
CA VAL A 168 5.73 -9.76 -7.30
C VAL A 168 5.33 -8.63 -6.34
N ASP A 169 6.29 -7.83 -5.90
CA ASP A 169 6.09 -6.65 -5.06
C ASP A 169 5.24 -5.58 -5.78
N LEU A 170 5.59 -5.26 -7.04
CA LEU A 170 4.84 -4.28 -7.84
C LEU A 170 3.44 -4.78 -8.20
N MET A 171 3.31 -6.06 -8.54
CA MET A 171 2.02 -6.71 -8.76
C MET A 171 1.13 -6.59 -7.53
N SER A 172 1.65 -6.91 -6.35
CA SER A 172 0.90 -6.88 -5.08
C SER A 172 0.50 -5.44 -4.73
N ARG A 173 1.41 -4.47 -4.94
CA ARG A 173 1.10 -3.04 -4.84
C ARG A 173 -0.03 -2.63 -5.75
N VAL A 174 0.07 -2.94 -7.06
CA VAL A 174 -0.94 -2.58 -8.07
C VAL A 174 -2.31 -3.16 -7.70
N TYR A 175 -2.35 -4.45 -7.34
CA TYR A 175 -3.60 -5.15 -7.04
C TYR A 175 -4.30 -4.52 -5.82
N LEU A 176 -3.56 -4.32 -4.72
CA LEU A 176 -4.13 -3.75 -3.49
C LEU A 176 -4.45 -2.25 -3.62
N HIS A 177 -3.64 -1.50 -4.37
CA HIS A 177 -3.91 -0.09 -4.63
C HIS A 177 -5.18 0.08 -5.47
N THR A 178 -5.36 -0.77 -6.48
CA THR A 178 -6.59 -0.82 -7.30
C THR A 178 -7.81 -1.15 -6.45
N ALA A 179 -7.74 -2.21 -5.63
CA ALA A 179 -8.84 -2.60 -4.74
C ALA A 179 -9.24 -1.46 -3.80
N CYS A 180 -8.27 -0.81 -3.15
CA CYS A 180 -8.56 0.31 -2.23
C CYS A 180 -9.07 1.55 -2.98
N MET A 181 -8.60 1.81 -4.20
CA MET A 181 -9.09 2.91 -5.05
C MET A 181 -10.57 2.68 -5.40
N VAL A 182 -10.92 1.49 -5.87
CA VAL A 182 -12.30 1.10 -6.19
C VAL A 182 -13.21 1.27 -4.98
N ASP A 183 -12.78 0.81 -3.80
CA ASP A 183 -13.55 0.95 -2.54
C ASP A 183 -13.80 2.42 -2.16
N ARG A 184 -12.79 3.28 -2.33
CA ARG A 184 -12.90 4.72 -2.06
C ARG A 184 -13.88 5.41 -3.01
N ILE A 185 -13.78 5.13 -4.30
CA ILE A 185 -14.67 5.70 -5.31
C ILE A 185 -16.11 5.28 -5.03
N ALA A 186 -16.35 3.98 -4.79
CA ALA A 186 -17.70 3.46 -4.50
C ALA A 186 -18.31 4.03 -3.21
N SER A 187 -17.48 4.37 -2.22
CA SER A 187 -17.93 5.01 -0.98
C SER A 187 -18.04 6.53 -1.05
N GLY A 188 -17.71 7.16 -2.19
CA GLY A 188 -17.66 8.61 -2.35
C GLY A 188 -16.54 9.30 -1.59
N ASN A 189 -15.54 8.55 -1.13
CA ASN A 189 -14.35 9.04 -0.41
C ASN A 189 -13.13 9.12 -1.35
N GLU A 190 -13.36 9.64 -2.55
CA GLU A 190 -12.32 9.86 -3.56
C GLU A 190 -11.19 10.75 -3.02
N LEU A 191 -9.96 10.49 -3.44
CA LEU A 191 -8.84 11.36 -3.07
C LEU A 191 -8.99 12.75 -3.69
N GLU A 192 -8.61 13.78 -2.94
CA GLU A 192 -8.57 15.15 -3.46
C GLU A 192 -7.49 15.29 -4.54
N LEU A 193 -7.69 16.22 -5.48
CA LEU A 193 -6.70 16.48 -6.53
C LEU A 193 -5.39 16.99 -5.90
N PRO A 194 -4.26 16.29 -6.08
CA PRO A 194 -3.01 16.70 -5.44
C PRO A 194 -2.43 17.96 -6.09
N ALA A 195 -1.84 18.84 -5.27
CA ALA A 195 -1.17 20.05 -5.76
C ALA A 195 -0.01 19.75 -6.74
N TRP A 196 0.63 18.59 -6.59
CA TRP A 196 1.69 18.12 -7.48
C TRP A 196 1.18 17.42 -8.75
N GLY A 197 -0.11 17.08 -8.82
CA GLY A 197 -0.69 16.27 -9.90
C GLY A 197 -0.50 16.90 -11.28
N GLU A 198 -0.69 18.21 -11.41
CA GLU A 198 -0.51 18.89 -12.70
C GLU A 198 0.91 18.76 -13.25
N ASN A 199 1.92 18.88 -12.39
CA ASN A 199 3.32 18.75 -12.79
C ASN A 199 3.63 17.31 -13.20
N GLU A 200 3.12 16.33 -12.45
CA GLU A 200 3.34 14.92 -12.74
C GLU A 200 2.68 14.51 -14.07
N ARG A 201 1.44 14.98 -14.34
CA ARG A 201 0.77 14.79 -15.63
C ARG A 201 1.55 15.40 -16.79
N LYS A 202 2.20 16.55 -16.60
CA LYS A 202 3.05 17.15 -17.64
C LYS A 202 4.31 16.32 -17.86
N ARG A 203 4.94 15.85 -16.78
CA ARG A 203 6.18 15.08 -16.81
C ARG A 203 6.00 13.70 -17.44
N ARG A 204 4.92 12.99 -17.07
CA ARG A 204 4.59 11.63 -17.50
C ARG A 204 3.34 11.63 -18.39
N LYS A 205 3.27 12.56 -19.34
CA LYS A 205 2.04 12.81 -20.13
C LYS A 205 1.50 11.58 -20.85
N ASP A 206 2.35 10.86 -21.56
CA ASP A 206 1.93 9.72 -22.37
C ASP A 206 1.52 8.54 -21.46
N GLU A 207 2.28 8.30 -20.40
CA GLU A 207 1.95 7.31 -19.38
C GLU A 207 0.65 7.64 -18.64
N PHE A 208 0.41 8.91 -18.30
CA PHE A 208 -0.86 9.33 -17.69
C PHE A 208 -2.04 9.07 -18.63
N ALA A 209 -1.91 9.43 -19.91
CA ALA A 209 -2.97 9.21 -20.89
C ALA A 209 -3.27 7.71 -21.06
N GLN A 210 -2.23 6.88 -21.11
CA GLN A 210 -2.38 5.43 -21.19
C GLN A 210 -3.02 4.85 -19.93
N LEU A 211 -2.53 5.22 -18.74
CA LEU A 211 -3.07 4.76 -17.46
C LEU A 211 -4.54 5.18 -17.30
N LYS A 212 -4.88 6.42 -17.68
CA LYS A 212 -6.26 6.89 -17.69
C LYS A 212 -7.17 5.98 -18.51
N GLN A 213 -6.74 5.61 -19.72
CA GLN A 213 -7.53 4.71 -20.57
C GLN A 213 -7.70 3.33 -19.94
N ILE A 214 -6.65 2.79 -19.32
CA ILE A 214 -6.69 1.50 -18.60
C ILE A 214 -7.69 1.56 -17.44
N LEU A 215 -7.60 2.58 -16.60
CA LEU A 215 -8.43 2.74 -15.40
C LEU A 215 -9.89 3.04 -15.76
N ASP A 216 -10.15 3.87 -16.77
CA ASP A 216 -11.51 4.12 -17.27
C ASP A 216 -12.15 2.84 -17.82
N ASN A 217 -11.41 2.05 -18.60
CA ASN A 217 -11.89 0.79 -19.15
C ASN A 217 -12.18 -0.26 -18.06
N ALA A 218 -11.32 -0.33 -17.03
CA ALA A 218 -11.50 -1.25 -15.93
C ALA A 218 -12.67 -0.84 -15.02
N GLY A 219 -12.77 0.44 -14.66
CA GLY A 219 -13.86 0.98 -13.83
C GLY A 219 -15.22 0.83 -14.48
N ALA A 220 -15.33 1.05 -15.79
CA ALA A 220 -16.59 0.91 -16.53
C ALA A 220 -17.18 -0.51 -16.47
N ARG A 221 -16.38 -1.55 -16.20
CA ARG A 221 -16.87 -2.93 -16.02
C ARG A 221 -17.75 -3.12 -14.79
N VAL A 222 -17.65 -2.20 -13.83
CA VAL A 222 -18.37 -2.21 -12.56
C VAL A 222 -19.11 -0.87 -12.33
N ASP A 223 -19.42 -0.14 -13.41
CA ASP A 223 -20.11 1.15 -13.38
C ASP A 223 -19.41 2.24 -12.53
N LEU A 224 -18.08 2.17 -12.44
CA LEU A 224 -17.26 3.16 -11.75
C LEU A 224 -16.54 4.07 -12.73
N LYS A 225 -16.57 5.37 -12.43
CA LYS A 225 -15.77 6.38 -13.13
C LYS A 225 -14.57 6.74 -12.26
N VAL A 226 -13.37 6.59 -12.81
CA VAL A 226 -12.14 6.88 -12.07
C VAL A 226 -11.83 8.39 -12.15
N PRO A 227 -11.79 9.13 -11.02
CA PRO A 227 -11.43 10.55 -11.00
C PRO A 227 -9.97 10.78 -11.38
N GLU A 228 -9.65 11.95 -11.92
CA GLU A 228 -8.26 12.29 -12.28
C GLU A 228 -7.30 12.27 -11.08
N SER A 229 -7.77 12.63 -9.90
CA SER A 229 -6.98 12.56 -8.67
C SER A 229 -6.51 11.15 -8.36
N GLU A 230 -7.39 10.14 -8.49
CA GLU A 230 -7.02 8.74 -8.30
C GLU A 230 -6.00 8.28 -9.35
N ILE A 231 -6.10 8.77 -10.59
CA ILE A 231 -5.12 8.48 -11.65
C ILE A 231 -3.75 9.09 -11.31
N ASP A 232 -3.70 10.32 -10.77
CA ASP A 232 -2.45 10.96 -10.35
C ASP A 232 -1.74 10.13 -9.27
N TYR A 233 -2.47 9.70 -8.24
CA TYR A 233 -1.93 8.87 -7.17
C TYR A 233 -1.51 7.48 -7.66
N PHE A 234 -2.30 6.88 -8.56
CA PHE A 234 -1.96 5.59 -9.15
C PHE A 234 -0.68 5.69 -9.98
N LEU A 235 -0.55 6.74 -10.82
CA LEU A 235 0.65 6.96 -11.61
C LEU A 235 1.88 7.16 -10.71
N ALA A 236 1.74 7.94 -9.63
CA ALA A 236 2.82 8.16 -8.67
C ALA A 236 3.25 6.87 -7.94
N ALA A 237 2.36 5.89 -7.81
CA ALA A 237 2.66 4.57 -7.24
C ALA A 237 3.45 3.65 -8.18
N LEU A 238 3.48 3.96 -9.48
CA LEU A 238 4.09 3.18 -10.54
C LEU A 238 5.49 3.68 -10.88
N PRO A 239 6.49 2.78 -11.05
CA PRO A 239 7.76 3.18 -11.65
C PRO A 239 7.55 3.76 -13.05
N SER A 240 8.46 4.61 -13.51
CA SER A 240 8.45 5.07 -14.91
C SER A 240 8.69 3.90 -15.85
N ASN A 241 8.03 3.91 -17.01
CA ASN A 241 8.12 2.86 -18.02
C ASN A 241 9.38 3.00 -18.88
#